data_AF-A0A7S3N4I9-F1
#
_entry.id   AF-A0A7S3N4I9-F1
#
_cell.length_a   1.000
_cell.length_b   1.000
_cell.length_c   1.000
_cell.angle_alpha   90.00
_cell.angle_beta   90.00
_cell.angle_gamma   90.00
#
_symmetry.space_group_name_H-M   'P 1'
#
loop_
_entity.id
_entity.type
_entity.pdbx_description
1 polymer ?
#
loop_
_entity_poly.entity_id
_entity_poly.type
_entity_poly.pdbx_seq_one_letter_code
_entity_poly.pdbx_strand_id
1 'polypeptide(L)'
;IAREAGILTEGQKTEGNSFTGTEFEVLTKDEKLQALSGKKGKVFSRVEPRHKRELVKLLTTLGEIVAMTGDGVNDAPALKQAAIGVAMGITGTEVAKEASDMILTDDNFATIVTAVEQGRSIYSNMKAFIRYMISSNIGEVASIFLTAMIGVPEAFTSVQLLWINLVTDGPPATALSFNPPDKDIMKKPPRDPEESLLSNWVLFRYLVIGTYVGVATVGIFIYWFCYDDFGDGHTLVPLSQLRNWSEC
;
A
#
# COMPACT_ATOMS: atom_id res chain seq x y z
N ILE A 1 21.36 -8.33 28.16
CA ILE A 1 20.84 -7.53 27.02
C ILE A 1 19.90 -8.32 26.10
N ALA A 2 20.36 -9.10 25.11
CA ALA A 2 19.45 -9.68 24.10
C ALA A 2 18.34 -10.60 24.66
N ARG A 3 18.59 -11.30 25.77
CA ARG A 3 17.58 -12.09 26.49
C ARG A 3 16.60 -11.22 27.27
N GLU A 4 17.11 -10.23 28.01
CA GLU A 4 16.29 -9.26 28.76
C GLU A 4 15.38 -8.44 27.83
N ALA A 5 15.87 -8.11 26.64
CA ALA A 5 15.11 -7.42 25.59
C ALA A 5 14.13 -8.33 24.83
N GLY A 6 14.08 -9.64 25.14
CA GLY A 6 13.16 -10.59 24.50
C GLY A 6 13.51 -11.02 23.06
N ILE A 7 14.70 -10.66 22.55
CA ILE A 7 15.16 -11.06 21.21
C ILE A 7 15.47 -12.57 21.19
N LEU A 8 16.10 -13.06 22.25
CA LEU A 8 16.35 -14.48 22.50
C LEU A 8 15.46 -14.93 23.67
N THR A 9 14.75 -16.04 23.50
CA THR A 9 13.93 -16.62 24.57
C THR A 9 14.80 -17.27 25.65
N GLU A 10 14.33 -17.27 26.90
CA GLU A 10 15.01 -17.99 27.98
C GLU A 10 15.08 -19.49 27.65
N GLY A 11 16.30 -20.06 27.72
CA GLY A 11 16.57 -21.45 27.32
C GLY A 11 16.86 -21.67 25.84
N GLN A 12 16.71 -20.67 24.96
CA GLN A 12 17.10 -20.79 23.56
C GLN A 12 18.62 -20.90 23.42
N LYS A 13 19.08 -21.92 22.69
CA LYS A 13 20.51 -22.10 22.38
C LYS A 13 21.03 -20.92 21.56
N THR A 14 22.20 -20.43 21.94
CA THR A 14 22.90 -19.32 21.27
C THR A 14 23.53 -19.77 19.95
N GLU A 15 23.85 -21.06 19.82
CA GLU A 15 24.35 -21.67 18.58
C GLU A 15 23.36 -21.44 17.42
N GLY A 16 23.86 -20.83 16.34
CA GLY A 16 23.06 -20.46 15.16
C GLY A 16 22.16 -19.23 15.34
N ASN A 17 22.11 -18.62 16.53
CA ASN A 17 21.33 -17.40 16.80
C ASN A 17 22.19 -16.18 17.15
N SER A 18 23.45 -16.40 17.53
CA SER A 18 24.40 -15.35 17.87
C SER A 18 25.69 -15.55 17.10
N PHE A 19 26.17 -14.50 16.44
CA PHE A 19 27.42 -14.50 15.69
C PHE A 19 28.25 -13.27 16.06
N THR A 20 29.56 -13.42 16.15
CA THR A 20 30.49 -12.29 16.15
C THR A 20 30.75 -11.84 14.71
N GLY A 21 31.21 -10.60 14.52
CA GLY A 21 31.60 -10.10 13.19
C GLY A 21 32.63 -10.99 12.50
N THR A 22 33.61 -11.49 13.25
CA THR A 22 34.66 -12.39 12.74
C THR A 22 34.12 -13.77 12.37
N GLU A 23 33.23 -14.36 13.19
CA GLU A 23 32.59 -15.63 12.85
C GLU A 23 31.71 -15.50 11.62
N PHE A 24 30.97 -14.39 11.51
CA PHE A 24 30.11 -14.13 10.36
C PHE A 24 30.92 -13.92 9.08
N GLU A 25 32.07 -13.28 9.16
CA GLU A 25 32.94 -13.03 7.99
C GLU A 25 33.48 -14.31 7.36
N VAL A 26 33.81 -15.31 8.18
CA VAL A 26 34.34 -16.62 7.72
C VAL A 26 33.28 -17.43 6.97
N LEU A 27 31.99 -17.20 7.24
CA LEU A 27 30.91 -17.92 6.56
C LEU A 27 30.87 -17.59 5.07
N THR A 28 30.63 -18.61 4.27
CA THR A 28 30.31 -18.45 2.85
C THR A 28 28.98 -17.72 2.67
N LYS A 29 28.75 -17.16 1.48
CA LYS A 29 27.49 -16.43 1.19
C LYS A 29 26.25 -17.29 1.44
N ASP A 30 26.28 -18.57 1.07
CA ASP A 30 25.15 -19.48 1.25
C ASP A 30 24.92 -19.81 2.72
N GLU A 31 25.98 -19.99 3.51
CA GLU A 31 25.89 -20.16 4.96
C GLU A 31 25.36 -18.91 5.66
N LYS A 32 25.78 -17.71 5.22
CA LYS A 32 25.24 -16.44 5.72
C LYS A 32 23.74 -16.33 5.43
N LEU A 33 23.31 -16.66 4.21
CA LEU A 33 21.90 -16.65 3.84
C LEU A 33 21.10 -17.68 4.66
N GLN A 34 21.63 -18.90 4.85
CA GLN A 34 20.99 -19.91 5.69
C GLN A 34 20.93 -19.51 7.17
N ALA A 35 21.96 -18.83 7.68
CA ALA A 35 21.99 -18.32 9.05
C ALA A 35 20.95 -17.23 9.31
N LEU A 36 20.65 -16.42 8.29
CA LEU A 36 19.62 -15.38 8.34
C LEU A 36 18.21 -15.92 8.01
N SER A 37 18.13 -17.00 7.23
CA SER A 37 16.88 -17.64 6.85
C SER A 37 16.20 -18.33 8.04
N GLY A 38 14.87 -18.21 8.15
CA GLY A 38 14.08 -18.97 9.14
C GLY A 38 14.13 -18.44 10.58
N LYS A 39 14.28 -17.12 10.76
CA LYS A 39 14.30 -16.43 12.08
C LYS A 39 15.47 -16.82 12.99
N LYS A 40 16.56 -17.35 12.41
CA LYS A 40 17.86 -17.60 13.06
C LYS A 40 18.74 -16.35 12.93
N GLY A 41 19.96 -16.37 13.49
CA GLY A 41 20.90 -15.25 13.38
C GLY A 41 20.34 -13.91 13.88
N LYS A 42 19.87 -13.88 15.13
CA LYS A 42 19.19 -12.70 15.70
C LYS A 42 20.14 -11.70 16.35
N VAL A 43 21.34 -12.13 16.73
CA VAL A 43 22.29 -11.30 17.49
C VAL A 43 23.63 -11.29 16.79
N PHE A 44 24.09 -10.09 16.43
CA PHE A 44 25.42 -9.86 15.89
C PHE A 44 26.21 -8.97 16.83
N SER A 45 27.40 -9.41 17.22
CA SER A 45 28.25 -8.70 18.18
C SER A 45 29.63 -8.40 17.60
N ARG A 46 30.29 -7.35 18.10
CA ARG A 46 31.60 -6.90 17.58
C ARG A 46 31.60 -6.72 16.05
N VAL A 47 30.55 -6.09 15.54
CA VAL A 47 30.36 -5.84 14.10
C VAL A 47 31.04 -4.55 13.67
N GLU A 48 31.64 -4.58 12.49
CA GLU A 48 32.16 -3.39 11.82
C GLU A 48 31.07 -2.73 10.96
N PRO A 49 31.23 -1.46 10.56
CA PRO A 49 30.28 -0.75 9.70
C PRO A 49 29.92 -1.52 8.41
N ARG A 50 30.92 -2.21 7.81
CA ARG A 50 30.71 -3.05 6.62
C ARG A 50 29.75 -4.22 6.88
N HIS A 51 29.79 -4.81 8.07
CA HIS A 51 28.93 -5.95 8.42
C HIS A 51 27.47 -5.52 8.54
N LYS A 52 27.20 -4.33 9.11
CA LYS A 52 25.84 -3.78 9.16
C LYS A 52 25.24 -3.62 7.76
N ARG A 53 26.02 -3.06 6.84
CA ARG A 53 25.63 -2.89 5.43
C ARG A 53 25.44 -4.23 4.71
N GLU A 54 26.32 -5.20 4.96
CA GLU A 54 26.22 -6.55 4.40
C GLU A 54 24.96 -7.27 4.88
N LEU A 55 24.64 -7.18 6.17
CA LEU A 55 23.43 -7.77 6.76
C LEU A 55 22.16 -7.23 6.09
N VAL A 56 22.06 -5.90 5.93
CA VAL A 56 20.95 -5.28 5.19
C VAL A 56 20.85 -5.86 3.78
N LYS A 57 21.97 -5.95 3.06
CA LYS A 57 22.01 -6.52 1.69
C LYS A 57 21.50 -7.96 1.63
N LEU A 58 21.95 -8.80 2.57
CA LEU A 58 21.60 -10.21 2.60
C LEU A 58 20.12 -10.40 2.92
N LEU A 59 19.58 -9.68 3.91
CA LEU A 59 18.16 -9.70 4.24
C LEU A 59 17.29 -9.22 3.07
N THR A 60 17.69 -8.14 2.39
CA THR A 60 17.01 -7.70 1.16
C THR A 60 17.07 -8.75 0.05
N THR A 61 18.17 -9.49 -0.07
CA THR A 61 18.28 -10.59 -1.05
C THR A 61 17.33 -11.75 -0.73
N LEU A 62 16.95 -11.93 0.54
CA LEU A 62 15.94 -12.89 0.98
C LEU A 62 14.49 -12.40 0.78
N GLY A 63 14.30 -11.19 0.23
CA GLY A 63 12.98 -10.60 0.00
C GLY A 63 12.39 -9.88 1.22
N GLU A 64 13.16 -9.70 2.29
CA GLU A 64 12.70 -9.03 3.50
C GLU A 64 12.73 -7.49 3.34
N ILE A 65 11.72 -6.82 3.90
CA ILE A 65 11.70 -5.35 4.03
C ILE A 65 12.44 -4.97 5.32
N VAL A 66 13.67 -4.47 5.16
CA VAL A 66 14.59 -4.23 6.28
C VAL A 66 14.47 -2.80 6.78
N ALA A 67 14.20 -2.65 8.08
CA ALA A 67 14.41 -1.40 8.80
C ALA A 67 15.73 -1.47 9.57
N MET A 68 16.57 -0.44 9.45
CA MET A 68 17.84 -0.33 10.17
C MET A 68 17.78 0.86 11.13
N THR A 69 18.21 0.67 12.38
CA THR A 69 18.31 1.75 13.37
C THR A 69 19.77 2.05 13.67
N GLY A 70 20.12 3.33 13.79
CA GLY A 70 21.48 3.75 14.11
C GLY A 70 21.58 5.20 14.56
N ASP A 71 22.65 5.52 15.28
CA ASP A 71 22.92 6.83 15.88
C ASP A 71 24.25 7.41 15.38
N GLY A 72 25.23 6.55 15.06
CA GLY A 72 26.56 6.97 14.62
C GLY A 72 26.72 7.20 13.12
N VAL A 73 27.74 7.99 12.76
CA VAL A 73 28.20 8.19 11.37
C VAL A 73 28.52 6.86 10.66
N ASN A 74 28.99 5.88 11.43
CA ASN A 74 29.28 4.52 10.97
C ASN A 74 28.05 3.76 10.47
N ASP A 75 26.85 4.17 10.89
CA ASP A 75 25.60 3.51 10.53
C ASP A 75 24.95 4.12 9.29
N ALA A 76 25.37 5.33 8.89
CA ALA A 76 24.83 6.05 7.74
C ALA A 76 24.80 5.21 6.44
N PRO A 77 25.85 4.43 6.08
CA PRO A 77 25.78 3.58 4.88
C PRO A 77 24.74 2.46 4.99
N ALA A 78 24.49 1.92 6.19
CA ALA A 78 23.51 0.87 6.42
C ALA A 78 22.09 1.43 6.50
N LEU A 79 21.91 2.59 7.14
CA LEU A 79 20.65 3.34 7.19
C LEU A 79 20.16 3.65 5.77
N LYS A 80 21.02 4.22 4.93
CA LYS A 80 20.67 4.58 3.54
C LYS A 80 20.41 3.37 2.64
N GLN A 81 20.96 2.20 2.97
CA GLN A 81 20.75 0.99 2.18
C GLN A 81 19.49 0.23 2.60
N ALA A 82 19.01 0.43 3.82
CA ALA A 82 17.80 -0.21 4.31
C ALA A 82 16.56 0.31 3.56
N ALA A 83 15.47 -0.44 3.60
CA ALA A 83 14.20 0.03 3.04
C ALA A 83 13.62 1.19 3.87
N ILE A 84 13.92 1.20 5.17
CA ILE A 84 13.65 2.31 6.08
C ILE A 84 14.89 2.48 7.00
N GLY A 85 15.61 3.58 6.87
CA GLY A 85 16.61 4.01 7.85
C GLY A 85 15.96 4.78 9.00
N VAL A 86 16.27 4.43 10.25
CA VAL A 86 15.75 5.08 11.46
C VAL A 86 16.89 5.65 12.30
N ALA A 87 16.94 6.96 12.47
CA ALA A 87 17.93 7.63 13.31
C ALA A 87 17.38 8.07 14.67
N MET A 88 18.26 8.11 15.67
CA MET A 88 17.97 8.70 16.98
C MET A 88 17.99 10.24 16.88
N GLY A 89 16.99 10.91 17.44
CA GLY A 89 16.84 12.36 17.36
C GLY A 89 17.74 13.12 18.34
N ILE A 90 17.92 12.59 19.55
CA ILE A 90 18.69 13.23 20.64
C ILE A 90 20.13 12.75 20.60
N THR A 91 20.36 11.43 20.62
CA THR A 91 21.71 10.84 20.65
C THR A 91 22.34 10.67 19.27
N GLY A 92 21.55 10.73 18.20
CA GLY A 92 22.03 10.53 16.83
C GLY A 92 22.85 11.70 16.29
N THR A 93 23.91 11.36 15.57
CA THR A 93 24.73 12.30 14.80
C THR A 93 23.95 12.88 13.62
N GLU A 94 24.26 14.11 13.21
CA GLU A 94 23.60 14.74 12.05
C GLU A 94 23.75 13.92 10.78
N VAL A 95 24.90 13.26 10.58
CA VAL A 95 25.11 12.37 9.43
C VAL A 95 24.18 11.15 9.46
N ALA A 96 23.87 10.60 10.64
CA ALA A 96 22.92 9.50 10.76
C ALA A 96 21.49 9.96 10.45
N LYS A 97 21.09 11.16 10.94
CA LYS A 97 19.77 11.76 10.67
C LYS A 97 19.58 12.04 9.18
N GLU A 98 20.57 12.65 8.52
CA GLU A 98 20.53 12.92 7.07
C GLU A 98 20.51 11.64 6.21
N ALA A 99 21.07 10.55 6.71
CA ALA A 99 21.06 9.26 6.03
C ALA A 99 19.82 8.40 6.30
N SER A 100 18.90 8.85 7.17
CA SER A 100 17.70 8.12 7.59
C SER A 100 16.43 8.64 6.94
N ASP A 101 15.43 7.76 6.77
CA ASP A 101 14.09 8.11 6.28
C ASP A 101 13.15 8.56 7.41
N MET A 102 13.45 8.15 8.65
CA MET A 102 12.68 8.45 9.85
C MET A 102 13.59 8.82 11.01
N ILE A 103 13.22 9.84 11.78
CA ILE A 103 13.96 10.28 12.98
C ILE A 103 13.07 10.12 14.20
N LEU A 104 13.57 9.43 15.23
CA LEU A 104 12.90 9.28 16.53
C LEU A 104 13.22 10.48 17.40
N THR A 105 12.32 11.46 17.47
CA THR A 105 12.54 12.69 18.23
C THR A 105 12.65 12.48 19.75
N ASP A 106 12.18 11.34 20.25
CA ASP A 106 12.14 10.96 21.66
C ASP A 106 13.18 9.88 22.05
N ASP A 107 13.99 9.42 21.08
CA ASP A 107 14.93 8.29 21.24
C ASP A 107 14.29 7.00 21.79
N ASN A 108 12.97 6.83 21.62
CA ASN A 108 12.26 5.67 22.15
C ASN A 108 12.03 4.60 21.07
N PHE A 109 12.62 3.42 21.25
CA PHE A 109 12.44 2.30 20.34
C PHE A 109 10.97 1.86 20.20
N ALA A 110 10.14 2.06 21.24
CA ALA A 110 8.71 1.75 21.18
C ALA A 110 7.97 2.58 20.11
N THR A 111 8.48 3.77 19.77
CA THR A 111 7.91 4.63 18.72
C THR A 111 7.99 3.97 17.34
N ILE A 112 8.99 3.11 17.10
CA ILE A 112 9.06 2.29 15.87
C ILE A 112 7.87 1.32 15.79
N VAL A 113 7.50 0.69 16.91
CA VAL A 113 6.36 -0.24 16.96
C VAL A 113 5.07 0.50 16.61
N THR A 114 4.86 1.68 17.18
CA THR A 114 3.73 2.56 16.86
C THR A 114 3.75 2.98 15.40
N ALA A 115 4.91 3.36 14.85
CA ALA A 115 5.05 3.74 13.45
C ALA A 115 4.69 2.58 12.50
N VAL A 116 5.09 1.34 12.84
CA VAL A 116 4.72 0.14 12.08
C VAL A 116 3.21 -0.11 12.15
N GLU A 117 2.59 0.05 13.32
CA GLU A 117 1.13 -0.07 13.48
C GLU A 117 0.38 0.94 12.60
N GLN A 118 0.80 2.21 12.65
CA GLN A 118 0.22 3.27 11.82
C GLN A 118 0.44 3.01 10.32
N GLY A 119 1.64 2.58 9.92
CA GLY A 119 1.94 2.23 8.53
C GLY A 119 1.03 1.12 7.99
N ARG A 120 0.78 0.08 8.81
CA ARG A 120 -0.15 -1.01 8.45
C ARG A 120 -1.60 -0.51 8.32
N SER A 121 -2.03 0.39 9.21
CA SER A 121 -3.36 1.01 9.16
C SER A 121 -3.54 1.85 7.89
N ILE A 122 -2.61 2.76 7.63
CA ILE A 122 -2.60 3.62 6.44
C ILE A 122 -2.65 2.76 5.17
N TYR A 123 -1.86 1.69 5.11
CA TYR A 123 -1.87 0.80 3.95
C TYR A 123 -3.21 0.08 3.76
N SER A 124 -3.85 -0.39 4.84
CA SER A 124 -5.18 -1.03 4.76
C SER A 124 -6.24 -0.07 4.22
N ASN A 125 -6.24 1.16 4.73
CA ASN A 125 -7.13 2.23 4.29
C ASN A 125 -6.83 2.63 2.84
N MET A 126 -5.55 2.65 2.46
CA MET A 126 -5.10 2.91 1.11
C MET A 126 -5.65 1.89 0.12
N LYS A 127 -5.58 0.59 0.46
CA LYS A 127 -6.22 -0.45 -0.35
C LYS A 127 -7.71 -0.21 -0.49
N ALA A 128 -8.42 0.24 0.55
CA ALA A 128 -9.87 0.47 0.49
C ALA A 128 -10.24 1.60 -0.48
N PHE A 129 -9.57 2.76 -0.41
CA PHE A 129 -9.91 3.87 -1.30
C PHE A 129 -9.45 3.61 -2.75
N ILE A 130 -8.31 2.95 -2.97
CA ILE A 130 -7.87 2.56 -4.33
C ILE A 130 -8.93 1.65 -4.97
N ARG A 131 -9.43 0.66 -4.21
CA ARG A 131 -10.50 -0.23 -4.65
C ARG A 131 -11.79 0.52 -4.99
N TYR A 132 -12.16 1.52 -4.18
CA TYR A 132 -13.30 2.39 -4.44
C TYR A 132 -13.15 3.16 -5.75
N MET A 133 -12.02 3.87 -5.95
CA MET A 133 -11.78 4.66 -7.17
C MET A 133 -11.77 3.78 -8.43
N ILE A 134 -11.15 2.60 -8.36
CA ILE A 134 -11.13 1.67 -9.50
C ILE A 134 -12.55 1.19 -9.83
N SER A 135 -13.36 0.87 -8.82
CA SER A 135 -14.75 0.47 -9.04
C SER A 135 -15.59 1.56 -9.71
N SER A 136 -15.40 2.83 -9.32
CA SER A 136 -16.10 3.97 -9.91
C SER A 136 -15.73 4.13 -11.38
N ASN A 137 -14.42 4.15 -11.68
CA ASN A 137 -13.90 4.25 -13.04
C ASN A 137 -14.38 3.11 -13.95
N ILE A 138 -14.49 1.88 -13.44
CA ILE A 138 -15.07 0.76 -14.23
C ILE A 138 -16.51 1.07 -14.64
N GLY A 139 -17.31 1.67 -13.75
CA GLY A 139 -18.69 2.04 -14.07
C GLY A 139 -18.80 3.16 -15.10
N GLU A 140 -17.95 4.17 -15.00
CA GLU A 140 -17.86 5.24 -16.00
C GLU A 140 -17.49 4.68 -17.38
N VAL A 141 -16.44 3.85 -17.46
CA VAL A 141 -16.04 3.20 -18.72
C VAL A 141 -17.15 2.31 -19.27
N ALA A 142 -17.82 1.54 -18.41
CA ALA A 142 -18.96 0.72 -18.83
C ALA A 142 -20.10 1.58 -19.37
N SER A 143 -20.40 2.73 -18.77
CA SER A 143 -21.44 3.64 -19.24
C SER A 143 -21.14 4.19 -20.63
N ILE A 144 -19.93 4.70 -20.86
CA ILE A 144 -19.48 5.23 -22.16
C ILE A 144 -19.50 4.13 -23.22
N PHE A 145 -19.02 2.94 -22.88
CA PHE A 145 -19.02 1.80 -23.78
C PHE A 145 -20.44 1.41 -24.17
N LEU A 146 -21.38 1.37 -23.21
CA LEU A 146 -22.78 1.04 -23.47
C LEU A 146 -23.48 2.11 -24.31
N THR A 147 -23.28 3.41 -24.05
CA THR A 147 -23.87 4.46 -24.88
C THR A 147 -23.37 4.39 -26.32
N ALA A 148 -22.06 4.20 -26.51
CA ALA A 148 -21.45 4.05 -27.83
C ALA A 148 -21.93 2.79 -28.55
N MET A 149 -22.07 1.66 -27.84
CA MET A 149 -22.54 0.40 -28.41
C MET A 149 -24.02 0.46 -28.83
N ILE A 150 -24.86 1.16 -28.06
CA ILE A 150 -26.30 1.31 -28.38
C ILE A 150 -26.50 2.39 -29.47
N GLY A 151 -25.60 3.37 -29.56
CA GLY A 151 -25.66 4.48 -30.51
C GLY A 151 -26.45 5.69 -29.99
N VAL A 152 -26.66 5.78 -28.67
CA VAL A 152 -27.33 6.93 -28.05
C VAL A 152 -26.33 8.06 -27.76
N PRO A 153 -26.78 9.30 -27.51
CA PRO A 153 -25.88 10.38 -27.11
C PRO A 153 -25.05 10.00 -25.88
N GLU A 154 -23.89 10.64 -25.74
CA GLU A 154 -23.01 10.43 -24.59
C GLU A 154 -23.76 10.78 -23.29
N ALA A 155 -23.85 9.82 -22.37
CA ALA A 155 -24.53 10.02 -21.09
C ALA A 155 -23.79 11.04 -20.20
N PHE A 156 -22.47 11.17 -20.38
CA PHE A 156 -21.65 12.15 -19.70
C PHE A 156 -20.71 12.84 -20.67
N THR A 157 -20.58 14.16 -20.50
CA THR A 157 -19.50 14.94 -21.12
C THR A 157 -18.18 14.71 -20.38
N SER A 158 -17.06 14.93 -21.06
CA SER A 158 -15.72 14.84 -20.44
C SER A 158 -15.56 15.73 -19.21
N VAL A 159 -16.21 16.91 -19.19
CA VAL A 159 -16.17 17.83 -18.03
C VAL A 159 -16.93 17.26 -16.83
N GLN A 160 -18.06 16.58 -17.06
CA GLN A 160 -18.82 15.91 -16.00
C GLN A 160 -18.03 14.74 -15.41
N LEU A 161 -17.38 13.92 -16.24
CA LEU A 161 -16.52 12.82 -15.77
C LEU A 161 -15.33 13.32 -14.95
N LEU A 162 -14.71 14.44 -15.35
CA LEU A 162 -13.66 15.08 -14.56
C LEU A 162 -14.18 15.55 -13.20
N TRP A 163 -15.39 16.12 -13.17
CA TRP A 163 -16.02 16.56 -11.93
C TRP A 163 -16.37 15.39 -11.00
N ILE A 164 -16.85 14.28 -11.55
CA ILE A 164 -17.16 13.07 -10.78
C ILE A 164 -15.87 12.52 -10.14
N ASN A 165 -14.84 12.26 -10.94
CA ASN A 165 -13.59 11.68 -10.47
C ASN A 165 -12.82 12.55 -9.46
N LEU A 166 -12.82 13.88 -9.65
CA LEU A 166 -12.05 14.77 -8.79
C LEU A 166 -12.84 15.24 -7.57
N VAL A 167 -14.06 15.73 -7.80
CA VAL A 167 -14.82 16.46 -6.76
C VAL A 167 -15.83 15.56 -6.06
N THR A 168 -16.49 14.67 -6.79
CA THR A 168 -17.53 13.82 -6.21
C THR A 168 -16.93 12.62 -5.48
N ASP A 169 -15.95 11.96 -6.10
CA ASP A 169 -15.29 10.77 -5.54
C ASP A 169 -14.13 11.10 -4.59
N GLY A 170 -13.53 12.29 -4.72
CA GLY A 170 -12.40 12.72 -3.88
C GLY A 170 -12.71 12.74 -2.38
N PRO A 171 -13.78 13.40 -1.92
CA PRO A 171 -14.12 13.46 -0.49
C PRO A 171 -14.46 12.09 0.11
N PRO A 172 -15.30 11.22 -0.51
CA PRO A 172 -15.50 9.85 -0.02
C PRO A 172 -14.21 9.02 0.01
N ALA A 173 -13.36 9.10 -1.03
CA ALA A 173 -12.08 8.40 -1.07
C ALA A 173 -11.14 8.86 0.06
N THR A 174 -11.13 10.17 0.34
CA THR A 174 -10.38 10.76 1.44
C THR A 174 -10.95 10.30 2.79
N ALA A 175 -12.28 10.25 2.95
CA ALA A 175 -12.90 9.74 4.18
C ALA A 175 -12.52 8.28 4.46
N LEU A 176 -12.41 7.44 3.43
CA LEU A 176 -11.93 6.05 3.56
C LEU A 176 -10.49 5.96 4.08
N SER A 177 -9.66 6.99 3.85
CA SER A 177 -8.29 7.04 4.37
C SER A 177 -8.23 7.18 5.90
N PHE A 178 -9.31 7.69 6.53
CA PHE A 178 -9.44 7.90 7.96
C PHE A 178 -10.18 6.78 8.70
N ASN A 179 -10.38 5.61 8.06
CA ASN A 179 -10.98 4.47 8.73
C ASN A 179 -10.15 4.04 9.95
N PRO A 180 -10.80 3.63 11.05
CA PRO A 180 -10.09 3.19 12.24
C PRO A 180 -9.26 1.92 11.93
N PRO A 181 -8.07 1.76 12.55
CA PRO A 181 -7.26 0.57 12.38
C PRO A 181 -8.00 -0.68 12.87
N ASP A 182 -7.76 -1.79 12.17
CA ASP A 182 -8.18 -3.11 12.62
C ASP A 182 -7.55 -3.44 13.99
N LYS A 183 -8.37 -3.91 14.95
CA LYS A 183 -7.89 -4.27 16.31
C LYS A 183 -6.83 -5.39 16.32
N ASP A 184 -6.74 -6.16 15.24
CA ASP A 184 -5.82 -7.28 15.08
C ASP A 184 -4.66 -6.97 14.11
N ILE A 185 -4.46 -5.70 13.72
CA ILE A 185 -3.47 -5.31 12.69
C ILE A 185 -2.03 -5.72 13.05
N MET A 186 -1.69 -5.69 14.34
CA MET A 186 -0.38 -6.11 14.84
C MET A 186 -0.25 -7.61 15.07
N LYS A 187 -1.36 -8.36 15.05
CA LYS A 187 -1.35 -9.83 15.15
C LYS A 187 -1.14 -10.50 13.79
N LYS A 188 -1.45 -9.81 12.70
CA LYS A 188 -1.22 -10.27 11.32
C LYS A 188 0.30 -10.28 11.03
N PRO A 189 0.81 -11.25 10.24
CA PRO A 189 2.20 -11.20 9.79
C PRO A 189 2.45 -9.97 8.90
N PRO A 190 3.71 -9.55 8.70
CA PRO A 190 4.05 -8.57 7.67
C PRO A 190 3.47 -8.98 6.32
N ARG A 191 3.00 -7.99 5.55
CA ARG A 191 2.46 -8.21 4.20
C ARG A 191 3.58 -8.72 3.28
N ASP A 192 3.23 -9.65 2.40
CA ASP A 192 4.07 -10.01 1.27
C ASP A 192 4.18 -8.81 0.29
N PRO A 193 5.39 -8.31 -0.02
CA PRO A 193 5.59 -7.23 -0.98
C PRO A 193 4.89 -7.48 -2.33
N GLU A 194 4.86 -8.73 -2.79
CA GLU A 194 4.33 -9.18 -4.09
C GLU A 194 2.80 -9.38 -4.07
N GLU A 195 2.14 -9.20 -2.92
CA GLU A 195 0.68 -9.28 -2.86
C GLU A 195 0.04 -8.15 -3.71
N SER A 196 -0.75 -8.53 -4.72
CA SER A 196 -1.51 -7.59 -5.54
C SER A 196 -2.54 -6.80 -4.69
N LEU A 197 -2.70 -5.52 -5.01
CA LEU A 197 -3.74 -4.66 -4.42
C LEU A 197 -5.16 -5.17 -4.73
N LEU A 198 -5.33 -5.82 -5.88
CA LEU A 198 -6.60 -6.39 -6.35
C LEU A 198 -6.43 -7.90 -6.56
N SER A 199 -7.05 -8.69 -5.70
CA SER A 199 -7.21 -10.12 -5.95
C SER A 199 -8.25 -10.36 -7.04
N ASN A 200 -8.16 -11.48 -7.75
CA ASN A 200 -9.08 -11.81 -8.85
C ASN A 200 -10.55 -11.77 -8.42
N TRP A 201 -10.84 -12.22 -7.18
CA TRP A 201 -12.19 -12.17 -6.62
C TRP A 201 -12.66 -10.73 -6.37
N VAL A 202 -11.78 -9.90 -5.81
CA VAL A 202 -12.08 -8.49 -5.54
C VAL A 202 -12.28 -7.72 -6.85
N LEU A 203 -11.45 -7.99 -7.86
CA LEU A 203 -11.59 -7.43 -9.20
C LEU A 203 -12.93 -7.83 -9.82
N PHE A 204 -13.28 -9.11 -9.79
CA PHE A 204 -14.57 -9.58 -10.30
C PHE A 204 -15.76 -8.90 -9.59
N ARG A 205 -15.71 -8.80 -8.27
CA ARG A 205 -16.74 -8.10 -7.48
C ARG A 205 -16.91 -6.64 -7.92
N TYR A 206 -15.83 -5.89 -8.10
CA TYR A 206 -15.91 -4.49 -8.52
C TYR A 206 -16.26 -4.33 -10.00
N LEU A 207 -15.93 -5.32 -10.84
CA LEU A 207 -16.41 -5.37 -12.22
C LEU A 207 -17.94 -5.47 -12.24
N VAL A 208 -18.53 -6.38 -11.47
CA VAL A 208 -20.00 -6.51 -11.39
C VAL A 208 -20.66 -5.23 -10.87
N ILE A 209 -20.11 -4.61 -9.81
CA ILE A 209 -20.64 -3.37 -9.24
C ILE A 209 -20.51 -2.22 -10.24
N GLY A 210 -19.34 -2.04 -10.85
CA GLY A 210 -19.09 -0.99 -11.84
C GLY A 210 -20.00 -1.15 -13.06
N THR A 211 -20.08 -2.35 -13.65
CA THR A 211 -20.99 -2.61 -14.77
C THR A 211 -22.45 -2.36 -14.39
N TYR A 212 -22.89 -2.73 -13.18
CA TYR A 212 -24.23 -2.39 -12.70
C TYR A 212 -24.48 -0.87 -12.69
N VAL A 213 -23.54 -0.08 -12.16
CA VAL A 213 -23.64 1.39 -12.18
C VAL A 213 -23.69 1.90 -13.61
N GLY A 214 -22.82 1.41 -14.51
CA GLY A 214 -22.80 1.82 -15.91
C GLY A 214 -24.12 1.54 -16.63
N VAL A 215 -24.69 0.34 -16.45
CA VAL A 215 -26.00 -0.03 -17.02
C VAL A 215 -27.12 0.82 -16.41
N ALA A 216 -27.11 1.05 -15.10
CA ALA A 216 -28.12 1.86 -14.43
C ALA A 216 -28.11 3.30 -14.94
N THR A 217 -26.94 3.92 -15.10
CA THR A 217 -26.82 5.29 -15.60
C THR A 217 -27.36 5.42 -17.02
N VAL A 218 -26.94 4.53 -17.93
CA VAL A 218 -27.43 4.54 -19.32
C VAL A 218 -28.92 4.21 -19.38
N GLY A 219 -29.38 3.29 -18.54
CA GLY A 219 -30.79 2.93 -18.43
C GLY A 219 -31.67 4.11 -17.99
N ILE A 220 -31.23 4.85 -16.96
CA ILE A 220 -31.93 6.06 -16.49
C ILE A 220 -31.91 7.15 -17.58
N PHE A 221 -30.78 7.32 -18.26
CA PHE A 221 -30.65 8.28 -19.35
C PHE A 221 -31.64 7.99 -20.49
N ILE A 222 -31.71 6.74 -20.95
CA ILE A 222 -32.67 6.32 -21.98
C ILE A 222 -34.11 6.44 -21.47
N TYR A 223 -34.36 6.06 -20.21
CA TYR A 223 -35.69 6.14 -19.61
C TYR A 223 -36.22 7.57 -19.60
N TRP A 224 -35.38 8.54 -19.20
CA TRP A 224 -35.74 9.95 -19.20
C TRP A 224 -36.19 10.42 -20.59
N PHE A 225 -35.36 10.23 -21.62
CA PHE A 225 -35.70 10.65 -22.99
C PHE A 225 -36.88 9.92 -23.64
N CYS A 226 -37.12 8.65 -23.31
CA CYS A 226 -38.12 7.83 -24.00
C CYS A 226 -39.47 7.77 -23.30
N TYR A 227 -39.52 7.92 -21.98
CA TYR A 227 -40.72 7.59 -21.20
C TYR A 227 -41.11 8.62 -20.15
N ASP A 228 -40.19 9.47 -19.70
CA ASP A 228 -40.42 10.31 -18.54
C ASP A 228 -40.71 11.75 -18.94
N ASP A 229 -41.90 12.26 -18.61
CA ASP A 229 -42.24 13.67 -18.77
C ASP A 229 -42.18 14.32 -17.39
N PHE A 230 -40.96 14.59 -16.90
CA PHE A 230 -40.71 15.13 -15.57
C PHE A 230 -41.20 16.59 -15.39
N GLY A 231 -41.94 17.14 -16.37
CA GLY A 231 -42.42 18.53 -16.37
C GLY A 231 -41.31 19.55 -16.67
N ASP A 232 -40.16 19.08 -17.10
CA ASP A 232 -39.00 19.84 -17.58
C ASP A 232 -39.13 20.26 -19.06
N GLY A 233 -40.18 19.81 -19.74
CA GLY A 233 -40.59 20.30 -21.07
C GLY A 233 -39.77 19.73 -22.23
N HIS A 234 -39.00 18.67 -22.01
CA HIS A 234 -38.30 17.98 -23.08
C HIS A 234 -39.28 17.10 -23.87
N THR A 235 -39.06 16.96 -25.18
CA THR A 235 -39.93 16.14 -26.03
C THR A 235 -39.54 14.68 -25.87
N LEU A 236 -40.51 13.80 -25.62
CA LEU A 236 -40.28 12.36 -25.59
C LEU A 236 -39.85 11.87 -26.98
N VAL A 237 -38.68 11.23 -27.04
CA VAL A 237 -38.09 10.74 -28.29
C VAL A 237 -38.10 9.21 -28.28
N PRO A 238 -38.68 8.54 -29.29
CA PRO A 238 -38.61 7.09 -29.40
C PRO A 238 -37.16 6.63 -29.52
N LEU A 239 -36.85 5.47 -28.95
CA LEU A 239 -35.48 4.93 -28.91
C LEU A 239 -34.80 4.88 -30.29
N SER A 240 -35.57 4.67 -31.37
CA SER A 240 -35.05 4.69 -32.74
C SER A 240 -34.49 6.06 -33.16
N GLN A 241 -35.14 7.15 -32.76
CA GLN A 241 -34.66 8.51 -33.02
C GLN A 241 -33.49 8.86 -32.09
N LEU A 242 -33.52 8.42 -30.83
CA LEU A 242 -32.40 8.61 -29.90
C LEU A 242 -31.12 7.90 -30.36
N ARG A 243 -31.24 6.74 -31.01
CA ARG A 243 -30.11 6.00 -31.58
C ARG A 243 -29.56 6.60 -32.88
N ASN A 244 -30.35 7.41 -33.58
CA ASN A 244 -29.96 8.08 -34.82
C ASN A 244 -29.82 9.60 -34.58
N TRP A 245 -29.46 9.99 -33.35
CA TRP A 245 -29.40 11.39 -32.95
C TRP A 245 -28.42 12.23 -33.79
N SER A 246 -27.38 11.61 -34.36
CA SER A 246 -26.42 12.28 -35.23
C SER A 246 -26.97 12.68 -36.61
N GLU A 247 -28.13 12.13 -36.98
CA GLU A 247 -28.80 12.38 -38.27
C GLU A 247 -29.99 13.36 -38.15
N CYS A 248 -30.32 13.81 -36.93
CA CYS A 248 -31.44 14.71 -36.64
C CYS A 248 -31.00 16.17 -36.48
#